data_AF-A0A830GRI0-F1
#
_entry.id   AF-A0A830GRI0-F1
#
_cell.length_a   1.000
_cell.length_b   1.000
_cell.length_c   1.000
_cell.angle_alpha   90.00
_cell.angle_beta   90.00
_cell.angle_gamma   90.00
#
_symmetry.space_group_name_H-M   'P 1'
#
loop_
_entity.id
_entity.type
_entity.pdbx_description
1 polymer ?
#
loop_
_entity_poly.entity_id
_entity_poly.type
_entity_poly.pdbx_seq_one_letter_code
_entity_poly.pdbx_strand_id
1 'polypeptide(L)'
;MRAKPEYRDRDETEVAVLDALADRHNEGMTVFEIRSQADVNIDQIEGALAALKEDDLIEVDDDGERTVILPDEDVVGPDATDDEPSLFEQLRRRLPF
;
A
#
# COMPACT_ATOMS: atom_id res chain seq x y z
N MET A 1 11.28 3.55 -1.75
CA MET A 1 10.02 3.85 -1.06
C MET A 1 9.71 2.67 -0.16
N ARG A 2 9.32 2.94 1.08
CA ARG A 2 8.97 1.92 2.06
C ARG A 2 7.76 2.38 2.85
N ALA A 3 7.08 1.44 3.50
CA ALA A 3 6.06 1.77 4.48
C ALA A 3 6.67 2.64 5.59
N LYS A 4 5.97 3.69 6.00
CA LYS A 4 6.46 4.63 7.03
C LYS A 4 6.76 3.90 8.35
N PRO A 5 7.71 4.39 9.16
CA PRO A 5 8.11 3.74 10.41
C PRO A 5 6.97 3.55 11.41
N GLU A 6 5.96 4.43 11.40
CA GLU A 6 4.78 4.35 12.27
C GLU A 6 3.94 3.08 12.07
N TYR A 7 4.01 2.45 10.89
CA TYR A 7 3.29 1.22 10.59
C TYR A 7 4.09 -0.05 10.92
N ARG A 8 5.30 0.08 11.48
CA ARG A 8 6.18 -1.05 11.82
C ARG A 8 5.76 -1.80 13.11
N ASP A 9 4.87 -1.23 13.92
CA ASP A 9 4.33 -1.85 15.16
C ASP A 9 3.09 -2.73 14.91
N ARG A 10 2.85 -3.09 13.64
CA ARG A 10 1.75 -3.96 13.19
C ARG A 10 2.17 -5.43 13.15
N ASP A 11 1.21 -6.30 12.83
CA ASP A 11 1.50 -7.71 12.54
C ASP A 11 2.59 -7.83 11.46
N GLU A 12 3.48 -8.81 11.62
CA GLU A 12 4.60 -9.01 10.69
C GLU A 12 4.13 -9.20 9.24
N THR A 13 2.97 -9.83 9.06
CA THR A 13 2.35 -10.06 7.75
C THR A 13 1.86 -8.73 7.15
N GLU A 14 1.21 -7.88 7.94
CA GLU A 14 0.74 -6.56 7.51
C GLU A 14 1.91 -5.67 7.08
N VAL A 15 3.00 -5.65 7.86
CA VAL A 15 4.21 -4.90 7.53
C VAL A 15 4.85 -5.41 6.24
N ALA A 16 4.93 -6.73 6.06
CA ALA A 16 5.47 -7.32 4.84
C ALA A 16 4.63 -6.98 3.60
N VAL A 17 3.29 -6.97 3.72
CA VAL A 17 2.38 -6.55 2.65
C VAL A 17 2.57 -5.07 2.31
N LEU A 18 2.65 -4.19 3.32
CA LEU A 18 2.87 -2.76 3.10
C LEU A 18 4.24 -2.46 2.47
N ASP A 19 5.30 -3.17 2.88
CA ASP A 19 6.62 -3.04 2.27
C ASP A 19 6.60 -3.51 0.79
N ALA A 20 5.91 -4.61 0.47
CA ALA A 20 5.76 -5.06 -0.92
C ALA A 20 4.98 -4.05 -1.78
N LEU A 21 3.90 -3.47 -1.25
CA LEU A 21 3.13 -2.44 -1.93
C LEU A 21 3.91 -1.13 -2.11
N ALA A 22 4.72 -0.73 -1.12
CA ALA A 22 5.55 0.45 -1.20
C ALA A 22 6.58 0.39 -2.35
N ASP A 23 7.13 -0.81 -2.61
CA ASP A 23 8.05 -1.04 -3.74
C ASP A 23 7.40 -0.76 -5.10
N ARG A 24 6.05 -0.88 -5.22
CA ARG A 24 5.28 -0.64 -6.44
C ARG A 24 4.08 0.29 -6.25
N HIS A 25 4.22 1.30 -5.39
CA HIS A 25 3.13 2.19 -4.97
C HIS A 25 2.38 2.91 -6.12
N ASN A 26 2.99 3.13 -7.29
CA ASN A 26 2.32 3.75 -8.44
C ASN A 26 1.57 2.75 -9.34
N GLU A 27 2.08 1.51 -9.44
CA GLU A 27 1.54 0.49 -10.35
C GLU A 27 0.55 -0.43 -9.63
N GLY A 28 0.65 -0.52 -8.30
CA GLY A 28 -0.09 -1.46 -7.50
C GLY A 28 0.32 -2.91 -7.74
N MET A 29 -0.30 -3.82 -7.00
CA MET A 29 -0.05 -5.24 -7.14
C MET A 29 -1.34 -6.03 -6.98
N THR A 30 -1.46 -7.11 -7.74
CA THR A 30 -2.51 -8.12 -7.52
C THR A 30 -2.24 -8.89 -6.23
N VAL A 31 -3.28 -9.49 -5.66
CA VAL A 31 -3.17 -10.36 -4.47
C VAL A 31 -2.11 -11.45 -4.66
N PHE A 32 -2.01 -12.04 -5.86
CA PHE A 32 -1.03 -13.08 -6.14
C PHE A 32 0.41 -12.57 -6.16
N GLU A 33 0.64 -11.36 -6.67
CA GLU A 33 1.96 -10.73 -6.66
C GLU A 33 2.38 -10.38 -5.24
N ILE A 34 1.48 -9.81 -4.43
CA ILE A 34 1.73 -9.48 -3.02
C ILE A 34 2.11 -10.76 -2.27
N ARG A 35 1.34 -11.84 -2.45
CA ARG A 35 1.61 -13.13 -1.80
C ARG A 35 3.02 -13.63 -2.11
N SER A 36 3.42 -13.54 -3.39
CA SER A 36 4.73 -14.00 -3.83
C SER A 36 5.88 -13.14 -3.31
N GLN A 37 5.66 -11.84 -3.11
CA GLN A 37 6.71 -10.91 -2.70
C GLN A 37 6.86 -10.84 -1.17
N ALA A 38 5.74 -10.92 -0.43
CA ALA A 38 5.74 -10.94 1.03
C ALA A 38 6.05 -12.33 1.62
N ASP A 39 6.11 -13.39 0.80
CA ASP A 39 6.36 -14.78 1.21
C ASP A 39 5.37 -15.30 2.27
N VAL A 40 4.08 -15.09 2.02
CA VAL A 40 2.99 -15.43 2.95
C VAL A 40 2.01 -16.44 2.33
N ASN A 41 1.27 -17.15 3.17
CA ASN A 41 0.21 -18.06 2.70
C ASN A 41 -1.12 -17.33 2.43
N ILE A 42 -2.15 -18.07 1.96
CA ILE A 42 -3.45 -17.50 1.58
C ILE A 42 -4.22 -16.94 2.79
N ASP A 43 -4.24 -17.65 3.91
CA ASP A 43 -4.98 -17.21 5.10
C ASP A 43 -4.34 -15.95 5.72
N GLN A 44 -3.00 -15.90 5.71
CA GLN A 44 -2.22 -14.76 6.18
C GLN A 44 -2.45 -13.53 5.32
N ILE A 45 -2.36 -13.64 3.99
CA ILE A 45 -2.57 -12.49 3.12
C ILE A 45 -4.02 -12.01 3.17
N GLU A 46 -5.00 -12.90 3.27
CA GLU A 46 -6.41 -12.52 3.40
C GLU A 46 -6.64 -11.71 4.68
N GLY A 47 -6.13 -12.19 5.82
CA GLY A 47 -6.23 -11.49 7.10
C GLY A 47 -5.53 -10.13 7.07
N ALA A 48 -4.30 -10.07 6.55
CA ALA A 48 -3.54 -8.84 6.45
C ALA A 48 -4.22 -7.80 5.54
N LEU A 49 -4.69 -8.21 4.36
CA LEU A 49 -5.39 -7.29 3.45
C LEU A 49 -6.71 -6.79 4.04
N ALA A 50 -7.44 -7.64 4.77
CA ALA A 50 -8.66 -7.23 5.45
C ALA A 50 -8.37 -6.18 6.54
N ALA A 51 -7.38 -6.41 7.40
CA ALA A 51 -6.99 -5.50 8.47
C ALA A 51 -6.48 -4.16 7.92
N LEU A 52 -5.59 -4.19 6.93
CA LEU A 52 -5.06 -2.99 6.28
C LEU A 52 -6.16 -2.19 5.57
N LYS A 53 -7.17 -2.87 5.00
CA LYS A 53 -8.30 -2.19 4.37
C LYS A 53 -9.26 -1.58 5.39
N GLU A 54 -9.48 -2.24 6.52
CA GLU A 54 -10.28 -1.72 7.64
C GLU A 54 -9.67 -0.44 8.23
N ASP A 55 -8.34 -0.37 8.25
CA ASP A 55 -7.59 0.78 8.74
C ASP A 55 -7.31 1.85 7.67
N ASP A 56 -7.95 1.75 6.49
CA ASP A 56 -7.78 2.68 5.36
C ASP A 56 -6.32 2.85 4.88
N LEU A 57 -5.48 1.82 5.03
CA LEU A 57 -4.07 1.87 4.63
C LEU A 57 -3.80 1.39 3.20
N ILE A 58 -4.80 0.78 2.57
CA ILE A 58 -4.73 0.30 1.19
C ILE A 58 -6.03 0.60 0.44
N GLU A 59 -5.92 0.76 -0.88
CA GLU A 59 -7.03 0.90 -1.79
C GLU A 59 -7.02 -0.21 -2.84
N VAL A 60 -8.21 -0.55 -3.32
CA VAL A 60 -8.39 -1.49 -4.42
C VAL A 60 -8.81 -0.67 -5.62
N ASP A 61 -8.05 -0.77 -6.71
CA ASP A 61 -8.31 -0.06 -7.96
C ASP A 61 -8.44 -1.04 -9.13
N ASP A 62 -9.15 -0.62 -10.16
CA ASP A 62 -9.23 -1.30 -11.45
C ASP A 62 -8.49 -0.44 -12.46
N ASP A 63 -7.28 -0.86 -12.83
CA ASP A 63 -6.41 -0.10 -13.75
C ASP A 63 -6.86 -0.18 -15.22
N GLY A 64 -7.98 -0.87 -15.49
CA GLY A 64 -8.52 -1.13 -16.81
C GLY A 64 -8.07 -2.45 -17.44
N GLU A 65 -7.04 -3.10 -16.88
CA GLU A 65 -6.58 -4.44 -17.28
C GLU A 65 -6.84 -5.47 -16.18
N ARG A 66 -6.67 -5.07 -14.92
CA ARG A 66 -6.80 -5.95 -13.75
C ARG A 66 -7.10 -5.18 -12.46
N THR A 67 -7.66 -5.91 -11.50
CA THR A 67 -7.80 -5.40 -10.13
C THR A 67 -6.45 -5.43 -9.42
N VAL A 68 -6.01 -4.26 -8.96
CA VAL A 68 -4.77 -4.07 -8.21
C VAL A 68 -5.05 -3.49 -6.83
N ILE A 69 -4.09 -3.66 -5.94
CA ILE A 69 -4.08 -3.08 -4.61
C ILE A 69 -2.95 -2.06 -4.56
N LEU A 70 -3.27 -0.88 -4.06
CA LEU A 70 -2.36 0.25 -3.90
C LEU A 70 -2.24 0.57 -2.41
N PRO A 71 -1.05 0.96 -1.92
CA PRO A 71 -0.96 1.55 -0.60
C PRO A 71 -1.60 2.95 -0.62
N ASP A 72 -2.18 3.37 0.50
CA ASP A 72 -2.68 4.74 0.64
C ASP A 72 -1.53 5.76 0.54
N GLU A 73 -1.84 6.96 0.05
CA GLU A 73 -0.86 8.04 -0.21
C GLU A 73 -0.05 8.43 1.04
N ASP A 74 -0.66 8.30 2.22
CA ASP A 74 -0.02 8.61 3.49
C ASP A 74 0.74 7.42 4.11
N VAL A 75 0.71 6.24 3.49
CA VAL A 75 1.35 5.03 4.04
C VAL A 75 2.78 4.86 3.57
N VAL A 76 3.07 5.32 2.35
CA VAL A 76 4.39 5.25 1.74
C VAL A 76 5.07 6.60 1.84
N GLY A 77 6.31 6.61 2.32
CA GLY A 77 7.12 7.82 2.42
C GLY A 77 8.42 7.70 1.64
N PRO A 78 9.09 8.84 1.35
CA PRO A 78 10.50 8.80 1.00
C PRO A 78 11.26 8.09 2.13
N ASP A 79 12.32 7.36 1.78
CA ASP A 79 13.18 6.65 2.72
C ASP A 79 13.97 7.64 3.60
N ALA A 80 13.32 8.51 4.38
CA ALA A 80 13.90 9.57 5.23
C ALA A 80 15.03 10.43 4.60
N THR A 81 15.25 10.34 3.27
CA THR A 81 16.45 10.88 2.61
C THR A 81 16.15 11.65 1.32
N ASP A 82 14.88 11.79 0.87
CA ASP A 82 14.57 12.64 -0.29
C ASP A 82 13.24 13.38 -0.10
N ASP A 83 13.36 14.69 0.16
CA ASP A 83 12.28 15.67 0.09
C ASP A 83 11.91 15.94 -1.37
N GLU A 84 10.74 15.53 -1.86
CA GLU A 84 10.09 16.17 -3.03
C GLU A 84 8.57 15.89 -3.11
N PRO A 85 7.77 16.81 -3.71
CA PRO A 85 6.37 17.03 -3.32
C PRO A 85 5.37 16.23 -4.17
N SER A 86 5.01 15.03 -3.73
CA SER A 86 3.89 14.25 -4.29
C SER A 86 2.55 14.55 -3.60
N LEU A 87 2.61 15.12 -2.39
CA LEU A 87 1.49 15.30 -1.46
C LEU A 87 0.41 16.31 -1.92
N PHE A 88 0.71 17.17 -2.91
CA PHE A 88 -0.12 18.35 -3.20
C PHE A 88 -1.02 18.22 -4.44
N GLU A 89 -0.72 17.31 -5.38
CA GLU A 89 -1.51 17.20 -6.62
C GLU A 89 -2.80 16.39 -6.47
N GLN A 90 -2.91 15.49 -5.48
CA GLN A 90 -4.05 14.56 -5.40
C GLN A 90 -5.16 15.00 -4.43
N LEU A 91 -4.84 15.80 -3.42
CA LEU A 91 -5.82 16.48 -2.55
C LEU A 91 -6.81 17.37 -3.35
N ARG A 92 -6.42 17.80 -4.56
CA ARG A 92 -7.29 18.55 -5.48
C ARG A 92 -8.37 17.69 -6.16
N ARG A 93 -8.20 16.36 -6.25
CA ARG A 93 -9.12 15.46 -6.97
C ARG A 93 -10.28 14.99 -6.08
N ARG A 94 -10.10 15.02 -4.75
CA ARG A 94 -11.10 14.60 -3.75
C ARG A 94 -12.04 15.74 -3.31
N LEU A 95 -11.77 17.00 -3.64
CA LEU A 95 -12.63 18.14 -3.32
C LEU A 95 -13.52 18.53 -4.51
N PRO A 96 -14.87 18.55 -4.36
CA PRO A 96 -15.75 19.15 -5.36
C PRO A 96 -15.66 20.68 -5.25
N PHE A 97 -15.36 21.37 -6.35
CA PHE A 97 -15.72 22.78 -6.53
C PHE A 97 -16.94 22.85 -7.43
#